data_AF-A0A8J3I7G6-F1
#
_entry.id   AF-A0A8J3I7G6-F1
#
_cell.length_a   1.000
_cell.length_b   1.000
_cell.length_c   1.000
_cell.angle_alpha   90.00
_cell.angle_beta   90.00
_cell.angle_gamma   90.00
#
_symmetry.space_group_name_H-M   'P 1'
#
loop_
_entity.id
_entity.type
_entity.pdbx_description
1 polymer ?
#
loop_
_entity_poly.entity_id
_entity_poly.type
_entity_poly.pdbx_seq_one_letter_code
_entity_poly.pdbx_strand_id
1 'polypeptide(L)'
;MALFDDRLAQEITTLVKQRYIDLGMALGATNERENLTGKESPLQQDLAYLIGIANGGYDRSTEAISRAELALTRLLELLLGNVLHSRATIPEGFWRTDIGILVSRVRWWISVDDLITISNAAALAFGENTQATRMRIVRAIENGMLEWVPDPSIANSQRNKRVLRAQVERLRELRTLPE
;
A
#
# COMPACT_ATOMS: atom_id res chain seq x y z
N MET A 1 1.76 -6.66 -23.01
CA MET A 1 2.96 -5.93 -22.54
C MET A 1 2.89 -5.88 -21.03
N ALA A 2 3.97 -6.25 -20.35
CA ALA A 2 4.08 -6.07 -18.89
C ALA A 2 4.10 -4.57 -18.57
N LEU A 3 3.38 -4.16 -17.53
CA LEU A 3 3.32 -2.76 -17.08
C LEU A 3 4.54 -2.38 -16.24
N PHE A 4 5.16 -3.36 -15.59
CA PHE A 4 6.39 -3.21 -14.81
C PHE A 4 7.38 -4.28 -15.23
N ASP A 5 8.66 -3.91 -15.28
CA ASP A 5 9.76 -4.79 -15.68
C ASP A 5 10.81 -4.92 -14.56
N ASP A 6 11.76 -5.84 -14.76
CA ASP A 6 12.84 -6.09 -13.80
C ASP A 6 13.75 -4.88 -13.61
N ARG A 7 13.76 -3.94 -14.56
CA ARG A 7 14.51 -2.69 -14.47
C ARG A 7 13.98 -1.84 -13.33
N LEU A 8 12.66 -1.71 -13.17
CA LEU A 8 12.07 -0.99 -12.04
C LEU A 8 12.48 -1.61 -10.69
N ALA A 9 12.50 -2.94 -10.59
CA ALA A 9 12.95 -3.63 -9.36
C ALA A 9 14.41 -3.32 -9.04
N GLN A 10 15.28 -3.30 -10.06
CA GLN A 10 16.70 -2.96 -9.91
C GLN A 10 16.91 -1.49 -9.52
N GLU A 11 16.18 -0.56 -10.13
CA GLU A 11 16.24 0.87 -9.83
C GLU A 11 15.80 1.14 -8.38
N ILE A 12 14.68 0.57 -7.94
CA ILE A 12 14.19 0.69 -6.55
C ILE A 12 15.23 0.11 -5.58
N THR A 13 15.72 -1.10 -5.84
CA THR A 13 16.71 -1.75 -4.97
C THR A 13 17.99 -0.92 -4.86
N THR A 14 18.43 -0.30 -5.96
CA THR A 14 19.61 0.56 -6.00
C THR A 14 19.40 1.84 -5.18
N LEU A 15 18.24 2.49 -5.34
CA LEU A 15 17.89 3.69 -4.57
C LEU A 15 17.80 3.42 -3.07
N VAL A 16 17.15 2.32 -2.67
CA VAL A 16 17.05 1.92 -1.26
C VAL A 16 18.44 1.65 -0.69
N LYS A 17 19.27 0.86 -1.38
CA LYS A 17 20.66 0.60 -0.96
C LYS A 17 21.44 1.89 -0.77
N GLN A 18 21.39 2.81 -1.74
CA GLN A 18 22.08 4.09 -1.65
C GLN A 18 21.62 4.89 -0.43
N ARG A 19 20.31 4.95 -0.18
CA ARG A 19 19.75 5.69 0.97
C ARG A 19 20.23 5.14 2.31
N TYR A 20 20.29 3.82 2.46
CA TYR A 20 20.79 3.19 3.68
C TYR A 20 22.30 3.39 3.86
N ILE A 21 23.07 3.42 2.77
CA ILE A 21 24.50 3.78 2.80
C ILE A 21 24.66 5.23 3.29
N ASP A 22 23.92 6.18 2.71
CA ASP A 22 23.98 7.59 3.10
C ASP A 22 23.60 7.79 4.59
N LEU A 23 22.57 7.07 5.06
CA LEU A 23 22.15 7.08 6.45
C LEU A 23 23.22 6.47 7.37
N GLY A 24 23.80 5.34 6.98
CA GLY A 24 24.89 4.70 7.72
C GLY A 24 26.09 5.65 7.87
N MET A 25 26.50 6.31 6.79
CA MET A 25 27.57 7.32 6.82
C MET A 25 27.24 8.48 7.76
N ALA A 26 26.01 9.01 7.72
CA ALA A 26 25.58 10.08 8.62
C ALA A 26 25.56 9.66 10.10
N LEU A 27 25.32 8.39 10.38
CA LEU A 27 25.32 7.81 11.73
C LEU A 27 26.72 7.33 12.19
N GLY A 28 27.76 7.53 11.38
CA GLY A 28 29.13 7.14 11.71
C GLY A 28 29.46 5.67 11.49
N ALA A 29 28.65 4.93 10.73
CA ALA A 29 28.98 3.58 10.31
C ALA A 29 30.17 3.61 9.33
N THR A 30 31.24 2.89 9.68
CA THR A 30 32.35 2.63 8.76
C THR A 30 31.93 1.60 7.72
N ASN A 31 32.28 1.85 6.45
CA ASN A 31 31.99 0.99 5.30
C ASN A 31 32.65 -0.40 5.45
N GLU A 32 32.08 -1.29 6.27
CA GLU A 32 32.28 -2.72 6.08
C GLU A 32 31.44 -3.12 4.86
N ARG A 33 32.05 -2.96 3.68
CA ARG A 33 31.55 -3.56 2.44
C ARG A 33 31.64 -5.08 2.59
N GLU A 34 30.65 -5.69 3.22
CA GLU A 34 30.40 -7.10 3.00
C GLU A 34 29.99 -7.27 1.54
N ASN A 35 30.84 -7.97 0.78
CA ASN A 35 30.57 -8.42 -0.57
C ASN A 35 29.38 -9.39 -0.55
N LEU A 36 28.16 -8.85 -0.53
CA LEU A 36 26.92 -9.59 -0.78
C LEU A 36 26.77 -9.80 -2.29
N THR A 37 27.74 -10.46 -2.90
CA THR A 37 27.71 -10.85 -4.31
C THR A 37 27.16 -12.26 -4.44
N GLY A 38 25.98 -12.40 -5.06
CA GLY A 38 25.56 -13.66 -5.69
C GLY A 38 24.14 -14.16 -5.39
N LYS A 39 23.44 -13.64 -4.38
CA LYS A 39 22.03 -14.00 -4.11
C LYS A 39 21.15 -12.77 -4.27
N GLU A 40 20.03 -12.93 -4.98
CA GLU A 40 18.98 -11.90 -5.03
C GLU A 40 18.62 -11.50 -3.59
N SER A 41 18.65 -10.19 -3.32
CA SER A 41 18.29 -9.71 -1.99
C SER A 41 16.82 -10.03 -1.68
N PRO A 42 16.43 -10.21 -0.40
CA PRO A 42 15.03 -10.41 -0.04
C PRO A 42 14.09 -9.34 -0.63
N LEU A 43 14.54 -8.08 -0.67
CA LEU A 43 13.80 -6.98 -1.31
C LEU A 43 13.58 -7.21 -2.81
N GLN A 44 14.58 -7.74 -3.50
CA GLN A 44 14.51 -8.00 -4.95
C GLN A 44 13.55 -9.15 -5.24
N GLN A 45 13.55 -10.19 -4.41
CA GLN A 45 12.59 -11.30 -4.49
C GLN A 45 11.16 -10.83 -4.22
N ASP A 46 10.97 -10.00 -3.18
CA ASP A 46 9.69 -9.40 -2.83
C ASP A 46 9.20 -8.50 -3.99
N LEU A 47 10.04 -7.62 -4.54
CA LEU A 47 9.69 -6.77 -5.67
C LEU A 47 9.34 -7.56 -6.93
N ALA A 48 10.12 -8.57 -7.29
CA ALA A 48 9.83 -9.42 -8.45
C ALA A 48 8.47 -10.12 -8.30
N TYR A 49 8.18 -10.62 -7.10
CA TYR A 49 6.90 -11.24 -6.79
C TYR A 49 5.73 -10.24 -6.92
N LEU A 50 5.86 -9.05 -6.32
CA LEU A 50 4.86 -7.99 -6.39
C LEU A 50 4.63 -7.48 -7.82
N ILE A 51 5.69 -7.37 -8.63
CA ILE A 51 5.62 -7.02 -10.05
C ILE A 51 4.83 -8.08 -10.82
N GLY A 52 5.11 -9.36 -10.60
CA GLY A 52 4.35 -10.43 -11.23
C GLY A 52 2.87 -10.38 -10.87
N ILE A 53 2.52 -10.05 -9.63
CA ILE A 53 1.12 -9.85 -9.21
C ILE A 53 0.49 -8.67 -9.96
N ALA A 54 1.16 -7.53 -9.97
CA ALA A 54 0.63 -6.32 -10.61
C ALA A 54 0.48 -6.44 -12.14
N ASN A 55 1.27 -7.31 -12.76
CA ASN A 55 1.17 -7.71 -14.15
C ASN A 55 0.10 -8.79 -14.42
N GLY A 56 -0.55 -9.32 -13.38
CA GLY A 56 -1.59 -10.35 -13.50
C GLY A 56 -1.07 -11.77 -13.71
N GLY A 57 0.18 -12.05 -13.33
CA GLY A 57 0.83 -13.35 -13.53
C GLY A 57 0.55 -14.40 -12.44
N TYR A 58 -0.24 -14.07 -11.41
CA TYR A 58 -0.54 -14.97 -10.31
C TYR A 58 -2.05 -15.11 -10.06
N ASP A 59 -2.48 -16.34 -9.83
CA ASP A 59 -3.82 -16.66 -9.35
C ASP A 59 -3.95 -16.40 -7.86
N ARG A 60 -5.18 -16.06 -7.44
CA ARG A 60 -5.48 -15.77 -6.04
C ARG A 60 -5.69 -17.07 -5.26
N SER A 61 -4.94 -17.23 -4.18
CA SER A 61 -5.14 -18.25 -3.15
C SER A 61 -4.84 -17.63 -1.78
N THR A 62 -5.34 -18.22 -0.70
CA THR A 62 -5.10 -17.73 0.68
C THR A 62 -3.61 -17.63 1.00
N GLU A 63 -2.82 -18.59 0.50
CA GLU A 63 -1.37 -18.62 0.66
C GLU A 63 -0.69 -17.52 -0.15
N ALA A 64 -1.12 -17.31 -1.41
CA ALA A 64 -0.59 -16.26 -2.27
C ALA A 64 -0.92 -14.86 -1.73
N ILE A 65 -2.13 -14.68 -1.19
CA ILE A 65 -2.55 -13.43 -0.52
C ILE A 65 -1.66 -13.16 0.70
N SER A 66 -1.51 -14.13 1.60
CA SER A 66 -0.66 -13.98 2.79
C SER A 66 0.80 -13.64 2.42
N ARG A 67 1.34 -14.29 1.39
CA ARG A 67 2.69 -14.00 0.90
C ARG A 67 2.81 -12.59 0.30
N ALA A 68 1.81 -12.17 -0.47
CA ALA A 68 1.77 -10.84 -1.06
C ALA A 68 1.66 -9.74 0.00
N GLU A 69 0.85 -9.95 1.03
CA GLU A 69 0.73 -9.06 2.18
C GLU A 69 2.06 -8.91 2.92
N LEU A 70 2.78 -10.02 3.15
CA LEU A 70 4.08 -9.99 3.82
C LEU A 70 5.12 -9.22 2.99
N ALA A 71 5.24 -9.53 1.69
CA ALA A 71 6.15 -8.85 0.78
C ALA A 71 5.84 -7.35 0.68
N LEU A 72 4.55 -7.01 0.60
CA LEU A 72 4.10 -5.63 0.54
C LEU A 72 4.37 -4.87 1.85
N THR A 73 4.14 -5.51 2.99
CA THR A 73 4.40 -4.93 4.31
C THR A 73 5.89 -4.59 4.45
N ARG A 74 6.78 -5.53 4.14
CA ARG A 74 8.23 -5.29 4.15
C ARG A 74 8.65 -4.15 3.24
N LEU A 75 8.09 -4.09 2.03
CA LEU A 75 8.37 -3.00 1.09
C LEU A 75 7.93 -1.65 1.66
N LEU A 76 6.71 -1.56 2.21
CA LEU A 76 6.20 -0.31 2.78
C LEU A 76 6.95 0.09 4.06
N GLU A 77 7.34 -0.85 4.90
CA GLU A 77 8.20 -0.59 6.06
C GLU A 77 9.56 -0.04 5.66
N LEU A 78 10.17 -0.57 4.58
CA LEU A 78 11.44 -0.05 4.08
C LEU A 78 11.32 1.37 3.48
N LEU A 79 10.20 1.69 2.83
CA LEU A 79 10.00 2.96 2.14
C LEU A 79 9.46 4.07 3.04
N LEU A 80 8.55 3.72 3.94
CA LEU A 80 7.73 4.65 4.72
C LEU A 80 7.84 4.40 6.22
N GLY A 81 8.57 3.36 6.63
CA GLY A 81 8.84 3.10 8.03
C GLY A 81 9.55 4.28 8.68
N ASN A 82 9.21 4.49 9.94
CA ASN A 82 9.88 5.46 10.79
C ASN A 82 10.30 4.76 12.08
N VAL A 83 11.26 5.37 12.78
CA VAL A 83 11.85 4.82 14.02
C VAL A 83 10.81 4.62 15.11
N LEU A 84 9.74 5.41 15.12
CA LEU A 84 8.66 5.31 16.10
C LEU A 84 7.65 4.21 15.76
N HIS A 85 7.83 3.50 14.64
CA HIS A 85 6.87 2.53 14.09
C HIS A 85 5.44 3.10 14.03
N SER A 86 5.33 4.43 13.92
CA SER A 86 4.04 5.09 13.84
C SER A 86 3.47 4.91 12.44
N ARG A 87 2.15 4.80 12.32
CA ARG A 87 1.50 4.70 11.01
C ARG A 87 1.70 6.02 10.25
N ALA A 88 2.65 6.05 9.33
CA ALA A 88 2.80 7.16 8.41
C ALA A 88 1.65 7.13 7.39
N THR A 89 0.93 8.24 7.25
CA THR A 89 -0.05 8.39 6.18
C THR A 89 0.69 8.47 4.84
N ILE A 90 0.28 7.65 3.88
CA ILE A 90 0.89 7.64 2.54
C ILE A 90 0.48 8.94 1.81
N PRO A 91 1.42 9.83 1.45
CA PRO A 91 1.09 11.10 0.79
C PRO A 91 0.39 10.89 -0.55
N GLU A 92 -0.49 11.80 -0.98
CA GLU A 92 -1.21 11.64 -2.25
C GLU A 92 -0.25 11.54 -3.45
N GLY A 93 0.86 12.29 -3.44
CA GLY A 93 1.87 12.27 -4.49
C GLY A 93 2.55 10.91 -4.67
N PHE A 94 2.64 10.09 -3.61
CA PHE A 94 3.23 8.75 -3.67
C PHE A 94 2.48 7.87 -4.68
N TRP A 95 1.15 7.93 -4.69
CA TRP A 95 0.31 7.09 -5.56
C TRP A 95 0.47 7.38 -7.06
N ARG A 96 1.13 8.49 -7.42
CA ARG A 96 1.42 8.86 -8.82
C ARG A 96 2.77 8.34 -9.31
N THR A 97 3.59 7.80 -8.42
CA THR A 97 4.89 7.20 -8.76
C THR A 97 4.71 5.77 -9.25
N ASP A 98 5.67 5.23 -10.01
CA ASP A 98 5.61 3.85 -10.50
C ASP A 98 5.48 2.83 -9.34
N ILE A 99 6.19 3.07 -8.24
CA ILE A 99 6.08 2.24 -7.04
C ILE A 99 4.71 2.39 -6.36
N GLY A 100 4.14 3.60 -6.36
CA GLY A 100 2.78 3.84 -5.89
C GLY A 100 1.74 3.10 -6.73
N ILE A 101 1.89 3.08 -8.04
CA ILE A 101 1.00 2.34 -8.95
C ILE A 101 1.16 0.82 -8.74
N LEU A 102 2.39 0.33 -8.58
CA LEU A 102 2.68 -1.06 -8.23
C LEU A 102 1.98 -1.47 -6.93
N VAL A 103 2.21 -0.72 -5.84
CA VAL A 103 1.58 -0.92 -4.53
C VAL A 103 0.06 -0.90 -4.65
N SER A 104 -0.49 0.04 -5.42
CA SER A 104 -1.93 0.16 -5.66
C SER A 104 -2.52 -1.11 -6.27
N ARG A 105 -1.89 -1.63 -7.32
CA ARG A 105 -2.34 -2.85 -8.03
C ARG A 105 -2.25 -4.08 -7.14
N VAL A 106 -1.17 -4.21 -6.36
CA VAL A 106 -1.01 -5.31 -5.40
C VAL A 106 -2.07 -5.22 -4.32
N ARG A 107 -2.26 -4.05 -3.68
CA ARG A 107 -3.29 -3.86 -2.64
C ARG A 107 -4.69 -4.14 -3.17
N TRP A 108 -4.96 -3.70 -4.41
CA TRP A 108 -6.20 -4.04 -5.09
C TRP A 108 -6.35 -5.55 -5.23
N TRP A 109 -5.35 -6.25 -5.76
CA TRP A 109 -5.39 -7.69 -5.96
C TRP A 109 -5.57 -8.48 -4.64
N ILE A 110 -4.95 -8.02 -3.55
CA ILE A 110 -5.12 -8.58 -2.20
C ILE A 110 -6.58 -8.42 -1.75
N SER A 111 -7.10 -7.20 -1.79
CA SER A 111 -8.35 -6.83 -1.12
C SER A 111 -9.57 -6.71 -2.04
N VAL A 112 -9.50 -7.13 -3.31
CA VAL A 112 -10.55 -6.84 -4.31
C VAL A 112 -11.96 -7.29 -3.88
N ASP A 113 -12.07 -8.37 -3.08
CA ASP A 113 -13.37 -8.87 -2.60
C ASP A 113 -13.98 -8.01 -1.47
N ASP A 114 -13.15 -7.24 -0.76
CA ASP A 114 -13.54 -6.45 0.42
C ASP A 114 -13.58 -4.94 0.14
N LEU A 115 -13.08 -4.48 -1.02
CA LEU A 115 -13.03 -3.06 -1.37
C LEU A 115 -14.40 -2.53 -1.82
N ILE A 116 -14.84 -1.43 -1.21
CA ILE A 116 -16.09 -0.73 -1.55
C ILE A 116 -15.85 0.74 -1.88
N THR A 117 -16.76 1.31 -2.67
CA THR A 117 -16.73 2.74 -3.01
C THR A 117 -17.06 3.62 -1.81
N ILE A 118 -16.65 4.90 -1.83
CA ILE A 118 -17.04 5.88 -0.79
C ILE A 118 -18.56 5.97 -0.64
N SER A 119 -19.30 5.88 -1.74
CA SER A 119 -20.77 5.92 -1.72
C SER A 119 -21.37 4.69 -1.01
N ASN A 120 -20.84 3.50 -1.28
CA ASN A 120 -21.26 2.28 -0.60
C ASN A 120 -20.84 2.29 0.87
N ALA A 121 -19.66 2.80 1.18
CA ALA A 121 -19.18 2.96 2.54
C ALA A 121 -20.06 3.91 3.35
N ALA A 122 -20.51 5.01 2.74
CA ALA A 122 -21.42 5.95 3.37
C ALA A 122 -22.78 5.30 3.68
N ALA A 123 -23.35 4.57 2.71
CA ALA A 123 -24.59 3.81 2.93
C ALA A 123 -24.42 2.73 4.02
N LEU A 124 -23.29 2.03 4.04
CA LEU A 124 -23.01 0.98 5.02
C LEU A 124 -22.81 1.52 6.44
N ALA A 125 -22.05 2.61 6.59
CA ALA A 125 -21.74 3.19 7.90
C ALA A 125 -22.89 4.02 8.48
N PHE A 126 -23.70 4.65 7.62
CA PHE A 126 -24.66 5.67 8.04
C PHE A 126 -26.11 5.37 7.65
N GLY A 127 -26.37 4.29 6.89
CA GLY A 127 -27.69 3.93 6.39
C GLY A 127 -28.15 4.73 5.18
N GLU A 128 -27.46 5.81 4.82
CA GLU A 128 -27.82 6.71 3.72
C GLU A 128 -26.59 7.20 2.92
N ASN A 129 -26.78 7.41 1.62
CA ASN A 129 -25.76 7.94 0.72
C ASN A 129 -26.05 9.41 0.36
N THR A 130 -25.81 10.32 1.31
CA THR A 130 -25.90 11.76 1.12
C THR A 130 -24.51 12.37 0.89
N GLN A 131 -24.44 13.61 0.39
CA GLN A 131 -23.16 14.31 0.27
C GLN A 131 -22.48 14.48 1.64
N ALA A 132 -23.28 14.72 2.69
CA ALA A 132 -22.78 14.84 4.06
C ALA A 132 -22.16 13.53 4.56
N THR A 133 -22.82 12.37 4.36
CA THR A 133 -22.28 11.07 4.80
C THR A 133 -21.04 10.67 4.00
N ARG A 134 -21.00 10.93 2.69
CA ARG A 134 -19.76 10.76 1.89
C ARG A 134 -18.61 11.61 2.41
N MET A 135 -18.86 12.87 2.77
CA MET A 135 -17.82 13.75 3.32
C MET A 135 -17.29 13.25 4.67
N ARG A 136 -18.13 12.60 5.49
CA ARG A 136 -17.67 11.96 6.74
C ARG A 136 -16.73 10.79 6.50
N ILE A 137 -16.97 9.98 5.46
CA ILE A 137 -16.03 8.92 5.05
C ILE A 137 -14.71 9.52 4.59
N VAL A 138 -14.75 10.58 3.77
CA VAL A 138 -13.53 11.27 3.31
C VAL A 138 -12.71 11.79 4.49
N ARG A 139 -13.35 12.44 5.47
CA ARG A 139 -12.67 12.89 6.69
C ARG A 139 -12.13 11.74 7.53
N ALA A 140 -12.82 10.60 7.58
CA ALA A 140 -12.32 9.41 8.27
C ALA A 140 -11.06 8.85 7.60
N ILE A 141 -10.97 8.94 6.27
CA ILE A 141 -9.75 8.62 5.53
C ILE A 141 -8.63 9.63 5.85
N GLU A 142 -8.93 10.93 5.80
CA GLU A 142 -7.96 12.01 6.08
C GLU A 142 -7.39 11.93 7.50
N ASN A 143 -8.23 11.57 8.48
CA ASN A 143 -7.84 11.39 9.88
C ASN A 143 -7.18 10.03 10.16
N GLY A 144 -6.98 9.19 9.14
CA GLY A 144 -6.35 7.86 9.29
C GLY A 144 -7.21 6.80 9.99
N MET A 145 -8.51 7.05 10.18
CA MET A 145 -9.45 6.06 10.74
C MET A 145 -9.82 4.98 9.72
N LEU A 146 -9.83 5.32 8.44
CA LEU A 146 -10.04 4.39 7.34
C LEU A 146 -8.81 4.39 6.42
N GLU A 147 -8.35 3.20 6.07
CA GLU A 147 -7.39 3.05 5.00
C GLU A 147 -8.10 3.07 3.65
N TRP A 148 -7.37 3.52 2.63
CA TRP A 148 -7.88 3.55 1.27
C TRP A 148 -6.88 2.99 0.28
N VAL A 149 -7.42 2.47 -0.82
CA VAL A 149 -6.67 1.93 -1.96
C VAL A 149 -7.20 2.60 -3.24
N PRO A 150 -6.34 3.16 -4.10
CA PRO A 150 -6.78 3.66 -5.41
C PRO A 150 -7.12 2.50 -6.35
N ASP A 151 -8.24 2.63 -7.03
CA ASP A 151 -8.67 1.78 -8.14
C ASP A 151 -7.81 2.06 -9.38
N PRO A 152 -6.98 1.11 -9.84
CA PRO A 152 -6.10 1.32 -10.98
C PRO A 152 -6.85 1.48 -12.31
N SER A 153 -8.15 1.16 -12.35
CA SER A 153 -8.99 1.27 -13.54
C SER A 153 -9.61 2.67 -13.69
N ILE A 154 -9.51 3.53 -12.68
CA ILE A 154 -10.12 4.86 -12.65
C ILE A 154 -9.04 5.94 -12.58
N ALA A 155 -8.93 6.73 -13.65
CA ALA A 155 -7.95 7.82 -13.73
C ALA A 155 -8.23 8.99 -12.76
N ASN A 156 -9.50 9.23 -12.40
CA ASN A 156 -9.87 10.35 -11.54
C ASN A 156 -9.55 10.04 -10.06
N SER A 157 -8.57 10.75 -9.49
CA SER A 157 -8.10 10.58 -8.10
C SER A 157 -9.17 10.82 -7.02
N GLN A 158 -10.22 11.57 -7.34
CA GLN A 158 -11.33 11.79 -6.39
C GLN A 158 -12.30 10.61 -6.37
N ARG A 159 -12.40 9.85 -7.48
CA ARG A 159 -13.36 8.75 -7.65
C ARG A 159 -12.72 7.37 -7.54
N ASN A 160 -11.41 7.27 -7.65
CA ASN A 160 -10.70 6.01 -7.60
C ASN A 160 -10.48 5.48 -6.17
N LYS A 161 -10.73 6.29 -5.14
CA LYS A 161 -10.59 5.82 -3.74
C LYS A 161 -11.58 4.71 -3.43
N ARG A 162 -11.08 3.61 -2.88
CA ARG A 162 -11.84 2.53 -2.24
C ARG A 162 -11.40 2.36 -0.81
N VAL A 163 -12.31 1.88 0.03
CA VAL A 163 -12.07 1.57 1.44
C VAL A 163 -12.44 0.12 1.70
N LEU A 164 -11.85 -0.48 2.73
CA LEU A 164 -12.15 -1.85 3.15
C LEU A 164 -13.51 -1.90 3.85
N ARG A 165 -14.40 -2.80 3.42
CA ARG A 165 -15.73 -2.97 4.02
C ARG A 165 -15.61 -3.28 5.51
N ALA A 166 -14.71 -4.18 5.91
CA ALA A 166 -14.50 -4.53 7.31
C ALA A 166 -14.07 -3.34 8.20
N GLN A 167 -13.40 -2.33 7.65
CA GLN A 167 -13.08 -1.10 8.40
C GLN A 167 -14.31 -0.19 8.56
N VAL A 168 -15.15 -0.12 7.53
CA VAL A 168 -16.38 0.67 7.54
C VAL A 168 -17.41 0.07 8.50
N GLU A 169 -17.51 -1.26 8.58
CA GLU A 169 -18.36 -1.95 9.55
C GLU A 169 -17.92 -1.67 10.98
N ARG A 170 -16.61 -1.76 11.28
CA ARG A 170 -16.07 -1.37 12.58
C ARG A 170 -16.33 0.11 12.92
N LEU A 171 -16.20 1.00 11.94
CA LEU A 171 -16.50 2.43 12.12
C LEU A 171 -17.98 2.65 12.51
N ARG A 172 -18.89 1.85 11.95
CA ARG A 172 -20.32 1.87 12.31
C ARG A 172 -20.52 1.40 13.75
N GLU A 173 -19.89 0.31 14.15
CA GLU A 173 -20.00 -0.27 15.50
C GLU A 173 -19.53 0.69 16.59
N LEU A 174 -18.39 1.37 16.36
CA LEU A 174 -17.85 2.38 17.28
C LEU A 174 -18.82 3.56 17.52
N ARG A 175 -19.70 3.85 16.55
CA ARG A 175 -20.75 4.87 16.71
C ARG A 175 -21.97 4.39 17.50
N THR A 176 -22.17 3.07 17.59
CA THR A 176 -23.34 2.48 18.26
C THR A 176 -23.08 2.10 19.71
N LEU A 177 -21.84 2.18 20.18
CA LEU A 177 -21.51 1.99 21.59
C LEU A 177 -21.97 3.21 22.40
N PRO A 178 -22.74 3.03 23.50
CA PRO A 178 -23.03 4.10 24.44
C PRO A 178 -21.75 4.55 25.17
N GLU A 179 -21.66 5.84 25.50
CA GLU A 179 -20.56 6.43 26.31
C GLU A 179 -20.38 5.75 27.66
#